data_AF-A0A2H0C532-F1
#
_entry.id   AF-A0A2H0C532-F1
#
_cell.length_a   1.000
_cell.length_b   1.000
_cell.length_c   1.000
_cell.angle_alpha   90.00
_cell.angle_beta   90.00
_cell.angle_gamma   90.00
#
_symmetry.space_group_name_H-M   'P 1'
#
loop_
_entity.id
_entity.type
_entity.pdbx_description
1 polymer ?
#
loop_
_entity_poly.entity_id
_entity_poly.type
_entity_poly.pdbx_seq_one_letter_code
_entity_poly.pdbx_strand_id
1 'polypeptide(L)' 'LPQVHKEISVPVFVPFFVYCSECGHRNRPHNKPREGMRLALTDQLPVCRKCEEPLSVSKEQLLATRPLAREVQAQLDQG' A
#
# COMPACT_ATOMS: atom_id res chain seq x y z
N LEU A 1 11.41 43.80 -3.00
CA LEU A 1 11.33 42.78 -1.92
C LEU A 1 11.34 41.41 -2.58
N PRO A 2 12.29 40.51 -2.26
CA PRO A 2 12.31 39.17 -2.84
C PRO A 2 11.13 38.36 -2.29
N GLN A 3 10.39 37.71 -3.19
CA GLN A 3 9.26 36.87 -2.82
C GLN A 3 9.82 35.56 -2.23
N VAL A 4 9.56 35.33 -0.93
CA VAL A 4 9.91 34.07 -0.26
C VAL A 4 8.82 33.06 -0.60
N HIS A 5 9.10 32.16 -1.53
CA HIS A 5 8.21 31.04 -1.83
C HIS A 5 8.27 30.08 -0.64
N LYS A 6 7.25 30.11 0.22
CA LYS A 6 7.06 29.05 1.22
C LYS A 6 6.56 27.81 0.50
N GLU A 7 7.41 26.79 0.40
CA GLU A 7 7.01 25.46 -0.06
C GLU A 7 5.99 24.88 0.93
N ILE A 8 4.71 24.87 0.55
CA ILE A 8 3.66 24.21 1.30
C ILE A 8 3.70 22.73 0.91
N SER A 9 4.27 21.87 1.76
CA SER A 9 4.19 20.43 1.59
C SER A 9 2.77 19.96 1.92
N VAL A 10 1.90 19.85 0.92
CA VAL A 10 0.59 19.22 1.10
C VAL A 10 0.80 17.70 1.13
N PRO A 11 0.41 16.98 2.20
CA PRO A 11 0.51 15.53 2.23
C PRO A 11 -0.44 14.94 1.18
N VAL A 12 0.13 14.41 0.09
CA VAL A 12 -0.64 13.75 -0.97
C VAL A 12 -1.10 12.39 -0.47
N PHE A 13 -2.42 12.19 -0.36
CA PHE A 13 -2.99 10.88 -0.07
C PHE A 13 -2.85 9.98 -1.29
N VAL A 14 -1.99 8.96 -1.19
CA VAL A 14 -1.83 7.95 -2.26
C VAL A 14 -2.52 6.65 -1.84
N PRO A 15 -3.56 6.19 -2.56
CA PRO A 15 -4.23 4.93 -2.23
C PRO A 15 -3.33 3.71 -2.50
N PHE A 16 -3.61 2.62 -1.79
CA PHE A 16 -3.00 1.31 -2.02
C PHE A 16 -4.02 0.35 -2.62
N PHE A 17 -3.67 -0.22 -3.78
CA PHE A 17 -4.48 -1.18 -4.50
C PHE A 17 -3.66 -2.43 -4.82
N VAL A 18 -4.34 -3.58 -4.86
CA VAL A 18 -3.80 -4.88 -5.27
C VAL A 18 -4.65 -5.39 -6.42
N TYR A 19 -4.03 -5.86 -7.49
CA TYR A 19 -4.73 -6.46 -8.61
C TYR A 19 -4.83 -7.97 -8.40
N CYS A 20 -6.01 -8.55 -8.61
CA CYS A 20 -6.20 -9.99 -8.59
C CYS A 20 -5.53 -10.63 -9.81
N SER A 21 -4.70 -11.65 -9.60
CA SER A 21 -4.04 -12.41 -10.67
C SER A 21 -5.03 -13.11 -11.59
N GLU A 22 -6.14 -13.59 -11.03
CA GLU A 22 -7.10 -14.43 -11.75
C GLU A 22 -8.05 -13.62 -12.64
N CYS A 23 -8.66 -12.57 -12.10
CA CYS A 23 -9.70 -11.81 -12.81
C CYS A 23 -9.31 -10.35 -13.16
N GLY A 24 -8.09 -9.93 -12.82
CA GLY A 24 -7.60 -8.56 -13.06
C GLY A 24 -8.30 -7.47 -12.24
N HIS A 25 -9.22 -7.83 -11.33
CA HIS A 25 -9.97 -6.86 -10.54
C HIS A 25 -9.02 -6.07 -9.61
N ARG A 26 -9.20 -4.74 -9.59
CA ARG A 26 -8.47 -3.84 -8.69
C ARG A 26 -9.13 -3.82 -7.31
N ASN A 27 -8.49 -4.45 -6.34
CA ASN A 27 -8.96 -4.53 -4.96
C ASN A 27 -8.31 -3.45 -4.10
N ARG A 28 -9.08 -2.93 -3.15
CA ARG A 28 -8.59 -2.05 -2.08
C ARG A 28 -8.66 -2.83 -0.77
N PRO A 29 -7.54 -3.42 -0.29
CA PRO A 29 -7.54 -4.25 0.91
C PRO A 29 -8.01 -3.51 2.16
N HIS A 30 -7.71 -2.21 2.24
CA HIS A 30 -8.13 -1.37 3.36
C HIS A 30 -8.31 0.10 2.95
N ASN A 31 -9.13 0.84 3.72
CA ASN A 31 -9.36 2.27 3.46
C ASN A 31 -8.11 3.11 3.73
N LYS A 32 -7.31 2.74 4.73
CA LYS A 32 -6.02 3.35 5.04
C LYS A 32 -4.89 2.61 4.29
N PRO A 33 -4.06 3.30 3.48
CA PRO A 33 -2.97 2.68 2.73
C PRO A 33 -1.96 1.94 3.60
N ARG A 34 -1.57 2.51 4.76
CA ARG A 34 -0.65 1.87 5.73
C ARG A 34 -1.16 0.50 6.18
N GLU A 35 -2.42 0.42 6.60
CA GLU A 35 -3.04 -0.86 6.97
C GLU A 35 -3.14 -1.83 5.80
N GLY A 36 -3.43 -1.34 4.59
CA GLY A 36 -3.45 -2.19 3.40
C GLY A 36 -2.07 -2.81 3.11
N MET A 37 -1.01 -2.01 3.25
CA MET A 37 0.37 -2.50 3.11
C MET A 37 0.75 -3.46 4.24
N ARG A 38 0.28 -3.21 5.48
CA ARG A 38 0.49 -4.12 6.61
C ARG A 38 -0.10 -5.50 6.30
N LEU A 39 -1.35 -5.56 5.86
CA LEU A 39 -1.99 -6.81 5.45
C LEU A 39 -1.22 -7.52 4.32
N ALA A 40 -0.68 -6.77 3.36
CA ALA A 40 0.15 -7.32 2.30
C ALA A 40 1.48 -7.91 2.80
N LEU A 41 2.19 -7.20 3.68
CA LEU A 41 3.48 -7.64 4.22
C LEU A 41 3.35 -8.83 5.17
N THR A 42 2.19 -9.00 5.81
CA THR A 42 1.90 -10.10 6.73
C THR A 42 1.07 -11.23 6.12
N ASP A 43 0.91 -11.26 4.79
CA ASP A 43 0.13 -12.27 4.05
C ASP A 43 -1.33 -12.43 4.53
N GLN A 44 -1.92 -11.34 5.04
CA GLN A 44 -3.30 -11.27 5.54
C GLN A 44 -4.23 -10.50 4.58
N LEU A 45 -3.92 -10.52 3.28
CA LEU A 45 -4.80 -9.90 2.30
C LEU A 45 -6.16 -10.63 2.26
N PRO A 46 -7.27 -9.88 2.12
CA PRO A 46 -8.58 -10.48 1.91
C PRO A 46 -8.64 -11.12 0.51
N VAL A 47 -9.69 -11.89 0.26
CA VAL A 47 -9.99 -12.40 -1.08
C VAL A 47 -10.43 -11.29 -2.04
N CYS A 48 -10.35 -11.58 -3.34
CA CYS A 48 -10.85 -10.70 -4.38
C CYS A 48 -12.37 -10.51 -4.26
N ARG A 49 -12.86 -9.27 -4.25
CA ARG A 49 -14.31 -8.99 -4.14
C ARG A 49 -15.14 -9.40 -5.36
N LYS A 50 -14.48 -9.78 -6.46
CA LYS A 50 -15.14 -10.13 -7.72
C LYS A 50 -15.22 -11.64 -7.94
N CYS A 51 -14.12 -12.35 -7.73
CA CYS A 51 -14.01 -13.78 -8.01
C CYS A 51 -13.67 -14.63 -6.78
N GLU A 52 -13.58 -14.01 -5.59
CA GLU A 52 -13.32 -14.69 -4.31
C GLU A 52 -11.98 -15.43 -4.20
N GLU A 53 -11.12 -15.30 -5.21
CA GLU A 53 -9.78 -15.85 -5.20
C GLU A 53 -8.85 -15.11 -4.23
N PRO A 54 -7.89 -15.80 -3.57
CA PRO A 54 -6.91 -15.19 -2.69
C PRO A 54 -6.13 -14.08 -3.39
N LEU A 55 -5.96 -12.94 -2.71
CA LEU A 55 -5.06 -11.89 -3.20
C LEU A 55 -3.65 -12.14 -2.68
N SER A 56 -2.67 -12.00 -3.57
CA SER A 56 -1.26 -12.06 -3.22
C SER A 56 -0.52 -10.88 -3.85
N VAL A 57 0.58 -10.48 -3.24
CA VAL A 57 1.51 -9.49 -3.76
C VAL A 57 2.92 -9.86 -3.32
N SER A 58 3.91 -9.70 -4.20
CA SER A 58 5.31 -9.91 -3.82
C SER A 58 5.72 -8.84 -2.80
N LYS A 59 6.24 -9.28 -1.65
CA LYS A 59 6.78 -8.39 -0.61
C LYS A 59 7.99 -7.63 -1.14
N GLU A 60 8.85 -8.31 -1.90
CA GLU A 60 10.03 -7.71 -2.53
C GLU A 60 9.62 -6.57 -3.47
N GLN A 61 8.62 -6.80 -4.32
CA GLN A 61 8.10 -5.77 -5.23
C GLN A 61 7.44 -4.62 -4.47
N LEU A 62 6.68 -4.92 -3.41
CA LEU A 62 6.04 -3.91 -2.58
C LEU A 62 7.07 -3.00 -1.91
N LEU A 63 8.12 -3.57 -1.32
CA LEU A 63 9.22 -2.83 -0.69
C LEU A 63 10.07 -2.08 -1.71
N ALA A 64 10.25 -2.61 -2.92
CA ALA A 64 10.99 -1.94 -3.99
C ALA A 64 10.25 -0.67 -4.48
N THR A 65 8.93 -0.74 -4.61
CA THR A 65 8.13 0.30 -5.30
C THR A 65 7.41 1.28 -4.38
N ARG A 66 7.26 0.98 -3.09
CA ARG A 66 6.51 1.82 -2.15
C ARG A 66 7.39 2.21 -0.94
N PRO A 67 7.85 3.46 -0.85
CA PRO A 67 8.59 3.94 0.33
C PRO A 67 7.82 3.73 1.63
N LEU A 68 6.51 3.99 1.62
CA LEU A 68 5.63 3.76 2.76
C LEU A 68 5.60 2.30 3.23
N ALA A 69 5.77 1.33 2.32
CA ALA A 69 5.83 -0.07 2.70
C ALA A 69 7.09 -0.40 3.51
N ARG A 70 8.22 0.27 3.23
CA ARG A 70 9.46 0.11 4.00
C ARG A 70 9.29 0.63 5.43
N GLU A 71 8.62 1.76 5.59
CA GLU A 71 8.29 2.29 6.93
C GLU A 71 7.39 1.31 7.70
N VAL A 72 6.37 0.75 7.04
CA VAL A 72 5.49 -0.24 7.67
C VAL A 72 6.25 -1.52 8.02
N GLN A 73 7.15 -2.00 7.15
CA GLN A 73 8.00 -3.16 7.44
C GLN A 73 8.90 -2.91 8.66
N ALA A 74 9.57 -1.75 8.71
CA ALA A 74 10.40 -1.39 9.85
C ALA A 74 9.62 -1.32 11.18
N GLN A 75 8.34 -0.91 11.13
CA GLN A 75 7.46 -0.94 12.31
C GLN A 75 7.08 -2.36 12.73
N LEU A 76 6.90 -3.28 11.78
CA LEU A 76 6.62 -4.68 12.04
C LEU A 76 7.83 -5.41 12.64
N ASP A 77 9.05 -5.09 12.18
CA ASP A 77 10.29 -5.71 12.67
C ASP A 77 10.68 -5.25 14.09
N GLN A 78 10.08 -4.16 14.60
CA GLN A 78 10.30 -3.62 15.94
C GLN A 78 9.30 -4.15 17.00
N GLY A 79 8.29 -4.92 16.59
CA GLY A 79 7.28 -5.51 17.48
C GLY A 79 7.46 -7.01 17.67
#